data_AF-A0A6N9VED9-F1
#
_entry.id   AF-A0A6N9VED9-F1
#
_cell.length_a   1.000
_cell.length_b   1.000
_cell.length_c   1.000
_cell.angle_alpha   90.00
_cell.angle_beta   90.00
_cell.angle_gamma   90.00
#
_symmetry.space_group_name_H-M   'P 1'
#
loop_
_entity.id
_entity.type
_entity.pdbx_description
1 polymer ?
#
loop_
_entity_poly.entity_id
_entity_poly.type
_entity_poly.pdbx_seq_one_letter_code
_entity_poly.pdbx_strand_id
1 'polypeptide(L)' 'VAIDENGLRSSRFAEARPKGCVFEYVYLARPDTDIAGRNVYLSRVEMGRRLAAEAPAEADLVIATPE' A
#
# COMPACT_ATOMS: atom_id res chain seq x y z
N VAL A 1 14.80 12.48 12.80
CA VAL A 1 14.92 11.63 14.00
C VAL A 1 16.39 11.37 14.25
N ALA A 2 16.85 11.46 15.50
CA ALA A 2 18.20 11.11 15.92
C ALA A 2 18.12 10.02 17.00
N ILE A 3 19.00 9.02 16.94
CA ILE A 3 19.08 7.91 17.89
C ILE A 3 20.54 7.77 18.30
N ASP A 4 20.83 7.90 19.59
CA ASP A 4 22.16 7.73 20.17
C ASP A 4 22.08 7.15 21.61
N GLU A 5 23.21 7.14 22.32
CA GLU A 5 23.33 6.69 23.71
C GLU A 5 22.39 7.43 24.70
N ASN A 6 21.94 8.64 24.35
CA ASN A 6 20.99 9.42 25.14
C ASN A 6 19.52 9.17 24.72
N GLY A 7 19.29 8.19 23.84
CA GLY A 7 17.97 7.73 23.42
C GLY A 7 17.45 8.34 22.12
N LEU A 8 16.13 8.24 21.93
CA LEU A 8 15.42 8.68 20.73
C LEU A 8 15.01 10.15 20.85
N ARG A 9 15.38 10.98 19.87
CA ARG A 9 14.94 12.38 19.77
C ARG A 9 14.32 12.67 18.40
N SER A 10 13.23 13.42 18.39
CA SER A 10 12.53 13.84 17.18
C SER A 10 12.43 15.37 17.12
N SER A 11 12.69 15.93 15.94
CA SER A 11 12.52 17.34 15.65
C SER A 11 11.84 17.50 14.29
N ARG A 12 11.00 18.54 14.17
CA ARG A 12 10.31 18.87 12.92
C ARG A 12 11.03 20.04 12.26
N PHE A 13 11.57 19.83 11.07
CA PHE A 13 12.27 20.87 10.31
C PHE A 13 11.34 21.65 9.36
N ALA A 14 10.17 21.09 9.04
CA ALA A 14 9.17 21.69 8.16
C ALA A 14 7.77 21.17 8.48
N GLU A 15 6.76 21.94 8.06
CA GLU A 15 5.37 21.50 8.09
C GLU A 15 5.17 20.31 7.14
N ALA A 16 4.44 19.28 7.60
CA ALA A 16 4.24 18.06 6.83
C ALA A 16 3.00 18.21 5.93
N ARG A 17 3.15 17.81 4.66
CA ARG A 17 2.05 17.72 3.69
C ARG A 17 2.06 16.32 3.08
N PRO A 18 1.50 15.30 3.75
CA PRO A 18 1.61 13.92 3.31
C PRO A 18 0.98 13.73 1.93
N LYS A 19 1.75 13.15 1.00
CA LYS A 19 1.31 12.69 -0.32
C LYS A 19 1.82 11.27 -0.51
N GLY A 20 1.07 10.31 0.03
CA GLY A 20 1.44 8.89 -0.02
C GLY A 20 1.59 8.43 -1.47
N CYS A 21 2.60 7.60 -1.73
CA CYS A 21 2.81 7.00 -3.04
C CYS A 21 1.77 5.90 -3.26
N VAL A 22 0.93 6.04 -4.29
CA VAL A 22 -0.08 5.04 -4.62
C VAL A 22 0.54 3.71 -5.05
N PHE A 23 1.74 3.73 -5.65
CA PHE A 23 2.44 2.54 -6.13
C PHE A 23 2.88 1.61 -4.99
N GLU A 24 2.98 2.10 -3.76
CA GLU A 24 3.19 1.24 -2.58
C GLU A 24 2.04 0.23 -2.43
N TYR A 25 0.80 0.67 -2.63
CA TYR A 25 -0.37 -0.19 -2.52
C TYR A 25 -0.55 -1.10 -3.75
N VAL A 26 -0.17 -0.61 -4.93
CA VAL A 26 -0.33 -1.36 -6.19
C VAL A 26 0.69 -2.49 -6.29
N TYR A 27 1.96 -2.23 -6.00
CA TYR A 27 3.02 -3.18 -6.33
C TYR A 27 4.22 -3.19 -5.38
N LEU A 28 4.72 -2.03 -4.95
CA LEU A 28 6.04 -1.95 -4.30
C LEU A 28 6.08 -2.57 -2.90
N ALA A 29 5.07 -2.30 -2.07
CA ALA A 29 5.08 -2.78 -0.70
C ALA A 29 4.76 -4.28 -0.65
N ARG A 30 5.33 -4.97 0.35
CA ARG A 30 4.99 -6.36 0.61
C ARG A 30 3.51 -6.47 1.02
N PRO A 31 2.80 -7.55 0.65
CA PRO A 31 1.37 -7.70 0.93
C PRO A 31 1.02 -7.70 2.43
N ASP A 32 1.94 -8.10 3.30
CA ASP A 32 1.81 -8.09 4.77
C ASP A 32 2.09 -6.72 5.40
N THR A 33 2.38 -5.69 4.61
CA THR A 33 2.66 -4.34 5.11
C THR A 33 1.37 -3.56 5.40
N ASP A 34 1.37 -2.80 6.48
CA ASP A 34 0.38 -1.76 6.77
C ASP A 34 0.95 -0.37 6.48
N ILE A 35 0.27 0.38 5.61
CA ILE A 35 0.62 1.77 5.30
C ILE A 35 -0.56 2.65 5.71
N ALA A 36 -0.30 3.60 6.61
CA ALA A 36 -1.33 4.52 7.13
C ALA A 36 -2.61 3.80 7.62
N GLY A 37 -2.44 2.63 8.27
CA GLY A 37 -3.55 1.82 8.79
C GLY A 37 -4.33 1.02 7.73
N ARG A 38 -3.80 0.93 6.50
CA ARG A 38 -4.36 0.10 5.42
C ARG A 38 -3.39 -1.02 5.07
N ASN A 39 -3.88 -2.25 5.20
CA ASN A 39 -3.16 -3.43 4.78
C ASN A 39 -3.06 -3.47 3.24
N VAL A 40 -1.85 -3.74 2.73
CA VAL A 40 -1.56 -3.74 1.29
C VAL A 40 -2.28 -4.88 0.58
N TYR A 41 -2.28 -6.10 1.13
CA TYR A 41 -3.00 -7.24 0.56
C TYR A 41 -4.50 -6.95 0.40
N LEU A 42 -5.16 -6.48 1.47
CA LEU A 42 -6.59 -6.14 1.41
C LEU A 42 -6.89 -5.05 0.38
N SER A 43 -5.98 -4.07 0.24
CA SER A 43 -6.09 -3.03 -0.78
C SER A 43 -6.06 -3.62 -2.19
N ARG A 44 -5.16 -4.57 -2.48
CA ARG A 44 -5.08 -5.25 -3.79
C ARG A 44 -6.30 -6.12 -4.08
N VAL A 45 -6.83 -6.82 -3.07
CA VAL A 45 -8.09 -7.58 -3.20
C VAL A 45 -9.24 -6.64 -3.60
N GLU A 46 -9.33 -5.47 -2.97
CA GLU A 46 -10.35 -4.48 -3.30
C GLU A 46 -10.17 -3.87 -4.70
N MET A 47 -8.92 -3.64 -5.13
CA MET A 47 -8.65 -3.24 -6.52
C MET A 47 -9.17 -4.28 -7.52
N GLY A 48 -8.95 -5.57 -7.27
CA GLY A 48 -9.50 -6.65 -8.08
C GLY A 48 -11.03 -6.69 -8.10
N ARG A 49 -11.68 -6.47 -6.95
CA ARG A 49 -13.16 -6.37 -6.87
C ARG A 49 -13.71 -5.21 -7.70
N ARG A 50 -13.06 -4.04 -7.63
CA ARG A 50 -13.46 -2.88 -8.43
C ARG A 50 -13.27 -3.12 -9.91
N LEU A 51 -12.15 -3.71 -10.32
CA LEU A 51 -11.90 -4.05 -11.71
C LEU A 51 -12.98 -4.99 -12.27
N ALA A 52 -13.37 -6.02 -11.51
CA ALA A 52 -14.42 -6.95 -11.91
C ALA A 52 -15.80 -6.27 -12.05
N ALA A 53 -16.08 -5.23 -11.28
CA ALA A 53 -17.32 -4.45 -11.36
C ALA A 53 -17.32 -3.42 -12.50
N GLU A 54 -16.17 -2.76 -12.74
CA GLU A 54 -16.01 -1.73 -13.77
C GLU A 54 -15.89 -2.32 -15.18
N ALA A 55 -15.25 -3.49 -15.29
CA ALA A 55 -15.00 -4.17 -16.56
C ALA A 55 -15.26 -5.69 -16.41
N PRO A 56 -16.53 -6.11 -16.24
CA PRO A 56 -16.87 -7.52 -16.17
C PRO A 56 -16.54 -8.21 -17.50
N ALA A 57 -16.14 -9.48 -17.42
CA ALA A 57 -15.87 -10.31 -18.58
C ALA A 57 -16.67 -11.62 -18.49
N GLU A 58 -17.20 -12.07 -19.62
CA GLU A 58 -17.73 -13.44 -19.74
C GLU A 58 -16.54 -14.37 -19.97
N ALA A 59 -16.11 -15.05 -18.90
CA ALA A 59 -14.92 -15.90 -18.91
C ALA A 59 -15.12 -17.10 -17.98
N ASP A 60 -14.48 -18.22 -18.33
CA ASP A 60 -14.56 -19.46 -17.55
C ASP A 60 -13.58 -19.48 -16.36
N LEU A 61 -12.51 -18.67 -16.42
CA LEU A 61 -11.42 -18.72 -15.43
C LEU A 61 -10.68 -17.38 -15.32
N VAL A 62 -10.22 -17.08 -14.10
CA VAL A 62 -9.30 -15.96 -13.79
C VAL A 62 -8.03 -16.53 -13.19
N ILE A 63 -6.87 -16.13 -13.70
CA ILE A 63 -5.56 -16.55 -13.19
C ILE A 63 -4.73 -15.29 -12.89
N ALA A 64 -4.12 -15.26 -11.70
CA ALA A 64 -3.16 -14.22 -11.35
C ALA A 64 -1.81 -14.47 -12.06
N THR A 65 -1.14 -13.39 -12.49
CA THR A 65 0.26 -13.52 -12.90
C THR A 65 1.11 -13.75 -11.65
N PRO A 66 1.93 -14.81 -11.58
CA PRO A 66 2.80 -15.06 -10.44
C PRO A 66 3.84 -13.94 -10.28
N GLU A 67 4.23 -13.70 -9.03
CA GLU A 67 5.46 -12.98 -8.67
C GLU A 67 6.61 -13.95 -8.38
#